data_AF-A0A6G1ETS7-F1
#
_entry.id   AF-A0A6G1ETS7-F1
#
_cell.length_a   1.000
_cell.length_b   1.000
_cell.length_c   1.000
_cell.angle_alpha   90.00
_cell.angle_beta   90.00
_cell.angle_gamma   90.00
#
_symmetry.space_group_name_H-M   'P 1'
#
loop_
_entity.id
_entity.type
_entity.pdbx_description
1 polymer ?
#
loop_
_entity_poly.entity_id
_entity_poly.type
_entity_poly.pdbx_seq_one_letter_code
_entity_poly.pdbx_strand_id
1 'polypeptide(L)'
;ALNILPAKSLSCKKVERRSCISLEEFICDFFLRESPVIISGSIDHWPARTKWKDIQYLKKMAGDRTIPVEVGKNYVCSEWKQELVTFSQLLERMWLTGCPSNLTYLAQHPLFEQIKELHEDIMVPDYCYAGGGELQSLNAWFGPHGTVTPLHHDPHHNILAQVLGRKYIRLYPASISEDLYPHTETMLSNTSQVDLDNIDLKEFPKVENLDFMDCILEEGDLLYIPPKWWHYSTSRVIAELGRMSVSVSELTIKKCSEHGSSELQPECCHELSLTRHSVSPAAIAVAGEESDGGGIAGPWILMRRRRLGWTTIQPPRGKQESPQGIATEMSINGRLVAER
;
A
#
# COMPACT_ATOMS: atom_id res chain seq x y z
N ALA A 1 -33.02 4.65 9.97
CA ALA A 1 -31.79 3.97 10.39
C ALA A 1 -30.64 4.88 10.03
N LEU A 2 -29.78 5.27 10.97
CA LEU A 2 -28.53 5.96 10.62
C LEU A 2 -27.74 5.00 9.74
N ASN A 3 -27.65 5.27 8.43
CA ASN A 3 -26.80 4.49 7.56
C ASN A 3 -25.36 4.76 8.00
N ILE A 4 -24.79 3.77 8.68
CA ILE A 4 -23.43 3.83 9.23
C ILE A 4 -22.40 3.79 8.10
N LEU A 5 -22.77 3.19 6.96
CA LEU A 5 -21.94 3.00 5.77
C LEU A 5 -22.65 3.51 4.49
N PRO A 6 -21.91 3.79 3.40
CA PRO A 6 -22.45 4.17 2.10
C PRO A 6 -23.54 3.24 1.54
N ALA A 7 -24.30 3.73 0.57
CA ALA A 7 -25.28 2.90 -0.14
C ALA A 7 -24.61 1.65 -0.77
N LYS A 8 -25.34 0.52 -0.77
CA LYS A 8 -24.88 -0.78 -1.31
C LYS A 8 -23.59 -1.33 -0.66
N SER A 9 -23.25 -0.87 0.55
CA SER A 9 -22.06 -1.35 1.26
C SER A 9 -22.09 -2.85 1.47
N LEU A 10 -20.97 -3.51 1.14
CA LEU A 10 -20.74 -4.95 1.29
C LEU A 10 -21.69 -5.85 0.48
N SER A 11 -22.51 -5.30 -0.41
CA SER A 11 -23.40 -6.06 -1.30
C SER A 11 -22.78 -6.41 -2.65
N CYS A 12 -21.61 -5.86 -2.98
CA CYS A 12 -20.90 -6.05 -4.25
C CYS A 12 -19.68 -6.99 -4.08
N LYS A 13 -18.80 -7.01 -5.08
CA LYS A 13 -17.55 -7.76 -5.06
C LYS A 13 -16.74 -7.38 -3.82
N LYS A 14 -16.24 -8.38 -3.09
CA LYS A 14 -15.33 -8.14 -1.95
C LYS A 14 -13.89 -8.15 -2.41
N VAL A 15 -13.05 -7.35 -1.78
CA VAL A 15 -11.60 -7.46 -1.96
C VAL A 15 -11.15 -8.86 -1.57
N GLU A 16 -10.31 -9.46 -2.39
CA GLU A 16 -9.76 -10.78 -2.14
C GLU A 16 -8.90 -10.76 -0.87
N ARG A 17 -9.06 -11.78 -0.03
CA ARG A 17 -8.24 -11.94 1.18
C ARG A 17 -7.34 -13.16 1.03
N ARG A 18 -6.06 -12.96 1.31
CA ARG A 18 -5.03 -13.99 1.37
C ARG A 18 -4.29 -13.90 2.69
N SER A 19 -3.76 -15.01 3.17
CA SER A 19 -3.06 -15.07 4.46
C SER A 19 -1.60 -15.43 4.25
N CYS A 20 -0.70 -14.62 4.79
CA CYS A 20 0.75 -14.87 4.80
C CYS A 20 1.31 -15.30 3.43
N ILE A 21 0.90 -14.64 2.35
CA ILE A 21 1.37 -14.98 1.00
C ILE A 21 2.84 -14.65 0.85
N SER A 22 3.51 -15.39 -0.02
CA SER A 22 4.91 -15.09 -0.34
C SER A 22 5.01 -13.77 -1.11
N LEU A 23 6.19 -13.12 -1.08
CA LEU A 23 6.46 -11.95 -1.91
C LEU A 23 6.30 -12.27 -3.41
N GLU A 24 6.66 -13.48 -3.83
CA GLU A 24 6.52 -13.95 -5.21
C GLU A 24 5.05 -14.03 -5.63
N GLU A 25 4.20 -14.64 -4.80
CA GLU A 25 2.75 -14.72 -5.01
C GLU A 25 2.13 -13.31 -5.04
N PHE A 26 2.52 -12.44 -4.11
CA PHE A 26 2.09 -11.04 -4.12
C PHE A 26 2.43 -10.35 -5.45
N ILE A 27 3.67 -10.52 -5.92
CA ILE A 27 4.14 -9.89 -7.16
C ILE A 27 3.34 -10.39 -8.36
N CYS A 28 3.24 -11.71 -8.53
CA CYS A 28 2.66 -12.34 -9.71
C CYS A 28 1.14 -12.16 -9.81
N ASP A 29 0.44 -12.28 -8.68
CA ASP A 29 -1.02 -12.33 -8.69
C ASP A 29 -1.70 -10.98 -8.45
N PHE A 30 -1.02 -10.03 -7.80
CA PHE A 30 -1.62 -8.75 -7.39
C PHE A 30 -0.85 -7.53 -7.85
N PHE A 31 0.46 -7.47 -7.59
CA PHE A 31 1.28 -6.29 -7.91
C PHE A 31 1.32 -6.03 -9.42
N LEU A 32 1.74 -7.03 -10.22
CA LEU A 32 1.85 -6.92 -11.68
C LEU A 32 0.50 -6.77 -12.38
N ARG A 33 -0.57 -7.28 -11.76
CA ARG A 33 -1.95 -7.18 -12.28
C ARG A 33 -2.68 -5.93 -11.81
N GLU A 34 -2.03 -5.11 -10.97
CA GLU A 34 -2.62 -3.92 -10.33
C GLU A 34 -4.00 -4.22 -9.73
N SER A 35 -4.08 -5.31 -8.94
CA SER A 35 -5.31 -5.76 -8.32
C SER A 35 -5.25 -5.62 -6.79
N PRO A 36 -6.25 -4.99 -6.14
CA PRO A 36 -6.27 -4.86 -4.69
C PRO A 36 -6.37 -6.21 -3.97
N VAL A 37 -5.67 -6.35 -2.85
CA VAL A 37 -5.70 -7.55 -2.01
C VAL A 37 -5.53 -7.22 -0.53
N ILE A 38 -6.24 -7.95 0.32
CA ILE A 38 -6.01 -7.96 1.76
C ILE A 38 -5.05 -9.09 2.09
N ILE A 39 -3.98 -8.77 2.80
CA ILE A 39 -2.99 -9.73 3.28
C ILE A 39 -3.04 -9.78 4.80
N SER A 40 -3.53 -10.89 5.36
CA SER A 40 -3.58 -11.10 6.81
C SER A 40 -2.31 -11.80 7.33
N GLY A 41 -2.02 -11.61 8.62
CA GLY A 41 -0.94 -12.30 9.34
C GLY A 41 0.47 -11.76 9.10
N SER A 42 0.62 -10.72 8.26
CA SER A 42 1.93 -10.18 7.90
C SER A 42 2.49 -9.19 8.93
N ILE A 43 1.65 -8.62 9.80
CA ILE A 43 2.06 -7.62 10.80
C ILE A 43 1.73 -8.03 12.24
N ASP A 44 1.33 -9.28 12.48
CA ASP A 44 0.96 -9.76 13.80
C ASP A 44 2.10 -9.69 14.84
N HIS A 45 3.34 -9.70 14.34
CA HIS A 45 4.55 -9.62 15.15
C HIS A 45 4.93 -8.17 15.53
N TRP A 46 4.27 -7.15 15.00
CA TRP A 46 4.58 -5.75 15.32
C TRP A 46 4.29 -5.45 16.81
N PRO A 47 5.24 -4.87 17.57
CA PRO A 47 4.97 -4.41 18.93
C PRO A 47 3.76 -3.48 19.03
N ALA A 48 3.52 -2.66 18.01
CA ALA A 48 2.38 -1.74 17.92
C ALA A 48 1.01 -2.42 18.13
N ARG A 49 0.87 -3.69 17.70
CA ARG A 49 -0.38 -4.48 17.85
C ARG A 49 -0.79 -4.69 19.31
N THR A 50 0.17 -4.60 20.23
CA THR A 50 -0.05 -4.78 21.67
C THR A 50 0.14 -3.47 22.42
N LYS A 51 1.26 -2.78 22.22
CA LYS A 51 1.62 -1.57 22.97
C LYS A 51 0.68 -0.40 22.73
N TRP A 52 0.23 -0.18 21.50
CA TRP A 52 -0.61 0.99 21.18
C TRP A 52 -2.04 0.88 21.69
N LYS A 53 -2.44 -0.29 22.20
CA LYS A 53 -3.70 -0.46 22.96
C LYS A 53 -3.66 0.26 24.30
N ASP A 54 -2.47 0.52 24.83
CA ASP A 54 -2.26 1.30 26.04
C ASP A 54 -2.11 2.80 25.70
N ILE A 55 -3.15 3.56 26.01
CA ILE A 55 -3.15 5.02 25.84
C ILE A 55 -2.06 5.68 26.69
N GLN A 56 -1.72 5.13 27.87
CA GLN A 56 -0.66 5.69 28.71
C GLN A 56 0.71 5.48 28.09
N TYR A 57 0.93 4.35 27.41
CA TYR A 57 2.13 4.15 26.60
C TYR A 57 2.24 5.22 25.51
N LEU A 58 1.18 5.44 24.73
CA LEU A 58 1.16 6.46 23.68
C LEU A 58 1.39 7.88 24.23
N LYS A 59 0.74 8.25 25.34
CA LYS A 59 0.98 9.53 26.03
C LYS A 59 2.43 9.65 26.49
N LYS A 60 3.01 8.59 27.06
CA LYS A 60 4.40 8.61 27.53
C LYS A 60 5.41 8.76 26.39
N MET A 61 5.19 8.12 25.25
CA MET A 61 6.13 8.14 24.12
C MET A 61 5.99 9.38 23.24
N ALA A 62 4.76 9.84 23.00
CA ALA A 62 4.46 10.85 21.99
C ALA A 62 3.75 12.09 22.54
N GLY A 63 3.29 12.08 23.80
CA GLY A 63 2.29 13.01 24.33
C GLY A 63 2.59 14.49 24.11
N ASP A 64 3.85 14.90 24.29
CA ASP A 64 4.28 16.29 24.19
C ASP A 64 4.65 16.73 22.76
N ARG A 65 4.60 15.81 21.79
CA ARG A 65 4.93 16.12 20.39
C ARG A 65 3.78 16.87 19.74
N THR A 66 4.09 18.01 19.14
CA THR A 66 3.13 18.77 18.33
C THR A 66 2.93 18.10 16.99
N ILE A 67 1.67 17.85 16.64
CA ILE A 67 1.24 17.17 15.42
C ILE A 67 0.15 17.99 14.71
N PRO A 68 0.08 17.92 13.37
CA PRO A 68 -1.07 18.44 12.63
C PRO A 68 -2.25 17.49 12.77
N VAL A 69 -3.44 18.07 12.98
CA VAL A 69 -4.72 17.34 12.98
C VAL A 69 -5.73 18.06 12.11
N GLU A 70 -6.55 17.28 11.43
CA GLU A 70 -7.75 17.73 10.75
C GLU A 70 -8.91 17.77 11.75
N VAL A 71 -9.69 18.84 11.73
CA VAL A 71 -10.90 19.00 12.55
C VAL A 71 -12.10 19.27 11.64
N GLY A 72 -13.14 18.47 11.80
CA GLY A 72 -14.38 18.54 10.99
C GLY A 72 -14.75 17.19 10.39
N LYS A 73 -15.75 17.18 9.48
CA LYS A 73 -16.24 15.93 8.84
C LYS A 73 -15.17 15.30 7.95
N ASN A 74 -14.61 16.08 7.03
CA ASN A 74 -13.53 15.71 6.11
C ASN A 74 -13.00 16.95 5.35
N TYR A 75 -11.89 16.82 4.63
CA TYR A 75 -11.20 17.93 3.95
C TYR A 75 -11.93 18.55 2.75
N VAL A 76 -13.07 17.98 2.31
CA VAL A 76 -13.90 18.59 1.25
C VAL A 76 -15.04 19.46 1.81
N CYS A 77 -15.24 19.47 3.14
CA CYS A 77 -16.29 20.26 3.79
C CYS A 77 -15.81 21.68 4.14
N SER A 78 -16.70 22.67 4.07
CA SER A 78 -16.40 24.08 4.37
C SER A 78 -15.96 24.36 5.81
N GLU A 79 -16.41 23.55 6.77
CA GLU A 79 -16.07 23.71 8.18
C GLU A 79 -14.73 23.05 8.55
N TRP A 80 -14.07 22.39 7.59
CA TRP A 80 -12.81 21.73 7.82
C TRP A 80 -11.69 22.74 8.09
N LYS A 81 -10.82 22.38 9.02
CA LYS A 81 -9.61 23.14 9.33
C LYS A 81 -8.49 22.21 9.79
N GLN A 82 -7.27 22.71 9.68
CA GLN A 82 -6.10 22.12 10.32
C GLN A 82 -5.74 22.88 11.60
N GLU A 83 -5.42 22.12 12.65
CA GLU A 83 -4.90 22.63 13.91
C GLU A 83 -3.58 21.95 14.25
N LEU A 84 -2.70 22.66 14.97
CA LEU A 84 -1.55 22.07 15.63
C LEU A 84 -1.90 21.82 17.09
N VAL A 85 -1.81 20.56 17.51
CA VAL A 85 -2.11 20.12 18.88
C VAL A 85 -1.00 19.21 19.38
N THR A 86 -0.92 18.99 20.68
CA THR A 86 -0.06 17.92 21.20
C THR A 86 -0.70 16.55 20.97
N PHE A 87 0.10 15.50 20.87
CA PHE A 87 -0.41 14.13 20.74
C PHE A 87 -1.33 13.74 21.91
N SER A 88 -1.03 14.21 23.13
CA SER A 88 -1.91 14.02 24.29
C SER A 88 -3.27 14.68 24.10
N GLN A 89 -3.32 15.89 23.54
CA GLN A 89 -4.57 16.59 23.24
C GLN A 89 -5.40 15.84 22.17
N LEU A 90 -4.75 15.28 21.15
CA LEU A 90 -5.43 14.41 20.17
C LEU A 90 -6.09 13.23 20.89
N LEU A 91 -5.34 12.48 21.69
CA LEU A 91 -5.86 11.30 22.42
C LEU A 91 -7.04 11.65 23.35
N GLU A 92 -6.99 12.83 23.99
CA GLU A 92 -8.09 13.33 24.83
C GLU A 92 -9.34 13.67 24.00
N ARG A 93 -9.17 14.39 22.88
CA ARG A 93 -10.28 14.71 21.97
C ARG A 93 -10.93 13.45 21.39
N MET A 94 -10.13 12.41 21.08
CA MET A 94 -10.61 11.12 20.59
C MET A 94 -11.50 10.38 21.59
N TRP A 95 -11.28 10.58 22.90
CA TRP A 95 -12.08 9.93 23.95
C TRP A 95 -13.35 10.71 24.29
N LEU A 96 -13.33 12.03 24.11
CA LEU A 96 -14.44 12.93 24.43
C LEU A 96 -15.44 13.10 23.28
N THR A 97 -15.15 12.57 22.09
CA THR A 97 -15.93 12.84 20.87
C THR A 97 -17.24 12.05 20.85
N GLY A 98 -18.34 12.75 21.17
CA GLY A 98 -19.72 12.31 20.91
C GLY A 98 -20.40 13.05 19.74
N CYS A 99 -19.74 14.05 19.14
CA CYS A 99 -20.29 14.90 18.08
C CYS A 99 -19.38 14.95 16.83
N PRO A 100 -19.91 14.77 15.60
CA PRO A 100 -19.13 14.80 14.36
C PRO A 100 -18.40 16.13 14.07
N SER A 101 -18.91 17.26 14.55
CA SER A 101 -18.33 18.58 14.26
C SER A 101 -16.98 18.82 14.94
N ASN A 102 -16.67 18.05 15.99
CA ASN A 102 -15.43 18.13 16.76
C ASN A 102 -14.51 16.93 16.50
N LEU A 103 -14.82 16.14 15.46
CA LEU A 103 -14.03 15.00 15.07
C LEU A 103 -12.62 15.46 14.73
N THR A 104 -11.62 14.91 15.41
CA THR A 104 -10.22 15.26 15.25
C THR A 104 -9.47 14.06 14.71
N TYR A 105 -8.75 14.22 13.62
CA TYR A 105 -8.08 13.15 12.89
C TYR A 105 -6.65 13.57 12.57
N LEU A 106 -5.65 12.84 13.06
CA LEU A 106 -4.31 12.92 12.47
C LEU A 106 -4.36 12.06 11.21
N ALA A 107 -4.22 12.71 10.06
CA ALA A 107 -4.23 12.06 8.75
C ALA A 107 -2.94 12.39 8.00
N GLN A 108 -2.40 11.41 7.28
CA GLN A 108 -1.28 11.58 6.35
C GLN A 108 -0.08 12.35 6.94
N HIS A 109 0.32 12.00 8.17
CA HIS A 109 1.46 12.64 8.82
C HIS A 109 2.64 11.67 8.94
N PRO A 110 3.89 12.05 8.58
CA PRO A 110 5.09 11.22 8.75
C PRO A 110 5.51 11.13 10.23
N LEU A 111 4.61 10.61 11.05
CA LEU A 111 4.72 10.56 12.51
C LEU A 111 5.99 9.83 12.97
N PHE A 112 6.42 8.83 12.21
CA PHE A 112 7.52 7.95 12.56
C PHE A 112 8.90 8.58 12.30
N GLU A 113 8.98 9.57 11.41
CA GLU A 113 10.17 10.41 11.28
C GLU A 113 10.31 11.35 12.49
N GLN A 114 9.17 11.80 13.02
CA GLN A 114 9.12 12.68 14.17
C GLN A 114 9.35 11.90 15.48
N ILE A 115 8.74 10.73 15.65
CA ILE A 115 8.67 9.99 16.93
C ILE A 115 9.30 8.60 16.77
N LYS A 116 10.60 8.52 17.03
CA LYS A 116 11.41 7.30 16.83
C LYS A 116 10.93 6.13 17.70
N GLU A 117 10.46 6.42 18.91
CA GLU A 117 9.95 5.43 19.85
C GLU A 117 8.72 4.70 19.29
N LEU A 118 7.87 5.39 18.52
CA LEU A 118 6.75 4.74 17.82
C LEU A 118 7.21 4.04 16.54
N HIS A 119 8.26 4.52 15.87
CA HIS A 119 8.84 3.83 14.72
C HIS A 119 9.41 2.46 15.09
N GLU A 120 10.00 2.33 16.28
CA GLU A 120 10.50 1.04 16.82
C GLU A 120 9.41 -0.01 17.05
N ASP A 121 8.13 0.40 17.06
CA ASP A 121 7.00 -0.51 17.25
C ASP A 121 6.44 -1.10 15.94
N ILE A 122 6.96 -0.67 14.79
CA ILE A 122 6.52 -1.11 13.45
C ILE A 122 7.72 -1.58 12.62
N MET A 123 7.44 -2.31 11.54
CA MET A 123 8.43 -2.75 10.56
C MET A 123 7.88 -2.55 9.16
N VAL A 124 8.71 -2.17 8.19
CA VAL A 124 8.26 -2.09 6.78
C VAL A 124 7.95 -3.49 6.26
N PRO A 125 6.72 -3.79 5.78
CA PRO A 125 6.40 -5.10 5.21
C PRO A 125 7.22 -5.40 3.95
N ASP A 126 7.63 -6.66 3.75
CA ASP A 126 8.43 -7.08 2.58
C ASP A 126 7.78 -6.74 1.22
N TYR A 127 6.44 -6.71 1.16
CA TYR A 127 5.67 -6.34 -0.04
C TYR A 127 5.97 -4.95 -0.56
N CYS A 128 6.50 -4.06 0.29
CA CYS A 128 6.83 -2.69 -0.07
C CYS A 128 8.10 -2.58 -0.91
N TYR A 129 8.87 -3.67 -0.99
CA TYR A 129 10.03 -3.79 -1.87
C TYR A 129 9.70 -4.50 -3.18
N ALA A 130 8.41 -4.81 -3.42
CA ALA A 130 7.97 -5.32 -4.72
C ALA A 130 8.37 -4.32 -5.82
N GLY A 131 8.78 -4.82 -6.98
CA GLY A 131 9.19 -3.96 -8.11
C GLY A 131 10.53 -3.23 -7.94
N GLY A 132 11.29 -3.49 -6.87
CA GLY A 132 12.67 -2.99 -6.71
C GLY A 132 12.80 -1.50 -6.38
N GLY A 133 11.69 -0.84 -6.02
CA GLY A 133 11.68 0.57 -5.63
C GLY A 133 12.10 0.81 -4.17
N GLU A 134 12.33 2.08 -3.83
CA GLU A 134 12.54 2.53 -2.46
C GLU A 134 11.27 3.10 -1.86
N LEU A 135 11.12 2.95 -0.54
CA LEU A 135 10.04 3.51 0.24
C LEU A 135 10.05 5.05 0.17
N GLN A 136 8.99 5.67 -0.38
CA GLN A 136 8.93 7.13 -0.48
C GLN A 136 8.47 7.84 0.79
N SER A 137 7.45 7.32 1.47
CA SER A 137 6.85 7.95 2.64
C SER A 137 6.46 6.88 3.66
N LEU A 138 6.21 7.28 4.91
CA LEU A 138 5.66 6.38 5.93
C LEU A 138 4.78 7.20 6.84
N ASN A 139 3.49 7.21 6.51
CA ASN A 139 2.52 8.08 7.16
C ASN A 139 1.71 7.31 8.22
N ALA A 140 1.16 8.07 9.15
CA ALA A 140 0.25 7.58 10.18
C ALA A 140 -1.13 8.21 10.01
N TRP A 141 -2.14 7.43 10.40
CA TRP A 141 -3.53 7.86 10.53
C TRP A 141 -4.00 7.45 11.92
N PHE A 142 -4.32 8.43 12.76
CA PHE A 142 -4.83 8.23 14.12
C PHE A 142 -6.13 9.01 14.28
N GLY A 143 -7.24 8.29 14.46
CA GLY A 143 -8.56 8.91 14.57
C GLY A 143 -9.55 8.09 15.39
N PRO A 144 -10.60 8.74 15.92
CA PRO A 144 -11.67 8.05 16.61
C PRO A 144 -12.61 7.37 15.59
N HIS A 145 -13.60 6.63 16.10
CA HIS A 145 -14.74 6.20 15.29
C HIS A 145 -15.42 7.42 14.64
N GLY A 146 -15.73 7.33 13.35
CA GLY A 146 -16.40 8.40 12.61
C GLY A 146 -15.54 9.06 11.54
N THR A 147 -14.21 8.93 11.59
CA THR A 147 -13.30 9.57 10.62
C THR A 147 -13.56 9.06 9.21
N VAL A 148 -13.65 9.99 8.28
CA VAL A 148 -13.87 9.75 6.86
C VAL A 148 -12.70 10.36 6.09
N THR A 149 -12.12 9.57 5.21
CA THR A 149 -11.30 10.05 4.11
C THR A 149 -12.15 9.94 2.84
N PRO A 150 -12.54 11.08 2.22
CA PRO A 150 -13.31 11.15 0.98
C PRO A 150 -12.76 10.25 -0.12
N LEU A 151 -13.59 9.97 -1.12
CA LEU A 151 -13.18 9.18 -2.28
C LEU A 151 -12.09 9.93 -3.06
N HIS A 152 -10.89 9.37 -3.12
CA HIS A 152 -9.74 9.97 -3.79
C HIS A 152 -8.82 8.88 -4.35
N HIS A 153 -7.80 9.25 -5.11
CA HIS A 153 -6.76 8.33 -5.56
C HIS A 153 -5.36 8.89 -5.35
N ASP A 154 -4.39 7.99 -5.17
CA ASP A 154 -2.98 8.33 -5.04
C ASP A 154 -2.21 7.94 -6.31
N PRO A 155 -1.13 8.64 -6.67
CA PRO A 155 -0.34 8.32 -7.86
C PRO A 155 0.55 7.07 -7.69
N HIS A 156 0.49 6.42 -6.53
CA HIS A 156 1.50 5.49 -6.06
C HIS A 156 0.87 4.18 -5.59
N HIS A 157 1.68 3.11 -5.57
CA HIS A 157 1.30 1.90 -4.86
C HIS A 157 1.16 2.21 -3.37
N ASN A 158 0.19 1.61 -2.70
CA ASN A 158 -0.01 1.83 -1.27
C ASN A 158 -0.26 0.49 -0.55
N ILE A 159 0.39 0.31 0.60
CA ILE A 159 0.14 -0.79 1.53
C ILE A 159 -0.37 -0.15 2.83
N LEU A 160 -1.68 -0.27 3.06
CA LEU A 160 -2.35 0.23 4.25
C LEU A 160 -2.39 -0.85 5.32
N ALA A 161 -1.61 -0.69 6.38
CA ALA A 161 -1.57 -1.54 7.55
C ALA A 161 -2.56 -1.08 8.61
N GLN A 162 -3.51 -1.93 9.01
CA GLN A 162 -4.46 -1.64 10.07
C GLN A 162 -3.95 -2.19 11.40
N VAL A 163 -3.47 -1.30 12.27
CA VAL A 163 -2.86 -1.67 13.55
C VAL A 163 -3.91 -1.84 14.65
N LEU A 164 -4.85 -0.91 14.77
CA LEU A 164 -5.92 -0.90 15.79
C LEU A 164 -7.26 -0.52 15.18
N GLY A 165 -8.35 -1.12 15.68
CA GLY A 165 -9.70 -0.86 15.18
C GLY A 165 -9.91 -1.37 13.76
N ARG A 166 -11.01 -0.93 13.14
CA ARG A 166 -11.47 -1.39 11.82
C ARG A 166 -11.76 -0.22 10.90
N LYS A 167 -11.55 -0.41 9.60
CA LYS A 167 -11.93 0.55 8.57
C LYS A 167 -12.77 -0.14 7.50
N TYR A 168 -13.88 0.48 7.14
CA TYR A 168 -14.57 0.18 5.89
C TYR A 168 -13.86 0.92 4.77
N ILE A 169 -13.58 0.21 3.68
CA ILE A 169 -12.95 0.78 2.50
C ILE A 169 -13.75 0.36 1.27
N ARG A 170 -14.04 1.34 0.40
CA ARG A 170 -14.60 1.12 -0.94
C ARG A 170 -13.58 1.50 -1.99
N LEU A 171 -13.40 0.65 -2.99
CA LEU A 171 -12.42 0.76 -4.06
C LEU A 171 -13.10 0.76 -5.43
N TYR A 172 -12.65 1.66 -6.30
CA TYR A 172 -13.03 1.72 -7.72
C TYR A 172 -11.77 1.68 -8.59
N PRO A 173 -11.78 0.95 -9.71
CA PRO A 173 -10.62 0.88 -10.60
C PRO A 173 -10.31 2.23 -11.25
N ALA A 174 -9.03 2.48 -11.52
CA ALA A 174 -8.57 3.71 -12.19
C ALA A 174 -9.23 3.95 -13.55
N SER A 175 -9.68 2.89 -14.24
CA SER A 175 -10.29 2.95 -15.57
C SER A 175 -11.63 3.68 -15.62
N ILE A 176 -12.29 3.91 -14.48
CA ILE A 176 -13.59 4.61 -14.41
C ILE A 176 -13.50 5.99 -13.75
N SER A 177 -12.30 6.59 -13.71
CA SER A 177 -12.05 7.87 -13.04
C SER A 177 -13.01 8.99 -13.44
N GLU A 178 -13.31 9.11 -14.74
CA GLU A 178 -14.21 10.16 -15.26
C GLU A 178 -15.65 10.03 -14.76
N ASP A 179 -16.08 8.81 -14.41
CA ASP A 179 -17.43 8.56 -13.90
C ASP A 179 -17.53 8.78 -12.37
N LEU A 180 -16.40 9.07 -11.72
CA LEU A 180 -16.31 9.42 -10.31
C LEU A 180 -16.20 10.93 -10.06
N TYR A 181 -16.39 11.75 -11.10
CA TYR A 181 -16.51 13.21 -10.98
C TYR A 181 -15.37 13.85 -10.16
N PRO A 182 -14.10 13.72 -10.59
CA PRO A 182 -13.00 14.43 -9.96
C PRO A 182 -13.28 15.94 -9.86
N HIS A 183 -12.76 16.61 -8.84
CA HIS A 183 -12.79 18.07 -8.82
C HIS A 183 -11.99 18.64 -10.00
N THR A 184 -12.45 19.75 -10.58
CA THR A 184 -11.74 20.42 -11.68
C THR A 184 -10.56 21.27 -11.19
N GLU A 185 -10.52 21.60 -9.90
CA GLU A 185 -9.45 22.37 -9.28
C GLU A 185 -8.19 21.53 -9.14
N THR A 186 -7.04 22.04 -9.58
CA THR A 186 -5.77 21.29 -9.66
C THR A 186 -5.40 20.60 -8.34
N MET A 187 -5.60 21.27 -7.21
CA MET A 187 -5.24 20.76 -5.87
C MET A 187 -6.12 19.61 -5.38
N LEU A 188 -7.33 19.46 -5.91
CA LEU A 188 -8.29 18.42 -5.53
C LEU A 188 -8.62 17.49 -6.70
N SER A 189 -7.88 17.57 -7.81
CA SER A 189 -8.14 16.82 -9.03
C SER A 189 -8.10 15.30 -8.86
N ASN A 190 -7.47 14.82 -7.79
CA ASN A 190 -7.44 13.41 -7.40
C ASN A 190 -8.55 13.02 -6.40
N THR A 191 -9.43 13.95 -6.02
CA THR A 191 -10.56 13.75 -5.11
C THR A 191 -11.87 13.86 -5.87
N SER A 192 -12.84 13.02 -5.51
CA SER A 192 -14.18 12.99 -6.10
C SER A 192 -15.09 14.01 -5.44
N GLN A 193 -15.93 14.66 -6.24
CA GLN A 193 -17.01 15.52 -5.75
C GLN A 193 -18.13 14.73 -5.07
N VAL A 194 -18.16 13.40 -5.23
CA VAL A 194 -19.24 12.53 -4.78
C VAL A 194 -19.09 12.21 -3.29
N ASP A 195 -20.02 12.68 -2.46
CA ASP A 195 -20.16 12.22 -1.07
C ASP A 195 -20.83 10.84 -1.03
N LEU A 196 -20.03 9.78 -0.86
CA LEU A 196 -20.56 8.40 -0.77
C LEU A 196 -21.49 8.17 0.43
N ASP A 197 -21.43 9.00 1.48
CA ASP A 197 -22.36 8.91 2.61
C ASP A 197 -23.75 9.47 2.26
N ASN A 198 -23.83 10.36 1.26
CA ASN A 198 -25.05 11.03 0.85
C ASN A 198 -25.00 11.45 -0.64
N ILE A 199 -25.09 10.46 -1.53
CA ILE A 199 -24.94 10.66 -2.98
C ILE A 199 -26.13 11.46 -3.54
N ASP A 200 -25.87 12.61 -4.15
CA ASP A 200 -26.86 13.31 -4.98
C ASP A 200 -26.89 12.70 -6.38
N LEU A 201 -27.85 11.79 -6.62
CA LEU A 201 -28.01 11.12 -7.91
C LEU A 201 -28.52 12.05 -9.03
N LYS A 202 -29.01 13.26 -8.71
CA LYS A 202 -29.35 14.25 -9.74
C LYS A 202 -28.09 14.89 -10.30
N GLU A 203 -27.10 15.13 -9.44
CA GLU A 203 -25.83 15.73 -9.82
C GLU A 203 -24.83 14.68 -10.34
N PHE A 204 -24.81 13.48 -9.72
CA PHE A 204 -23.86 12.41 -10.02
C PHE A 204 -24.54 11.09 -10.47
N PRO A 205 -25.36 11.11 -11.54
CA PRO A 205 -26.19 9.97 -11.93
C PRO A 205 -25.37 8.72 -12.31
N LYS A 206 -24.15 8.88 -12.83
CA LYS A 206 -23.33 7.75 -13.29
C LYS A 206 -22.92 6.82 -12.15
N VAL A 207 -22.79 7.34 -10.92
CA VAL A 207 -22.28 6.60 -9.75
C VAL A 207 -23.19 5.44 -9.36
N GLU A 208 -24.49 5.52 -9.64
CA GLU A 208 -25.47 4.53 -9.19
C GLU A 208 -25.14 3.10 -9.60
N ASN A 209 -24.57 2.94 -10.80
CA ASN A 209 -24.35 1.66 -11.46
C ASN A 209 -22.87 1.29 -11.63
N LEU A 210 -21.96 2.04 -10.99
CA LEU A 210 -20.54 1.72 -11.04
C LEU A 210 -20.24 0.48 -10.21
N ASP A 211 -19.42 -0.41 -10.79
CA ASP A 211 -18.86 -1.54 -10.06
C ASP A 211 -17.78 -1.07 -9.09
N PHE A 212 -17.85 -1.58 -7.87
CA PHE A 212 -16.87 -1.32 -6.82
C PHE A 212 -16.54 -2.58 -6.04
N MET A 213 -15.43 -2.50 -5.32
CA MET A 213 -14.99 -3.52 -4.38
C MET A 213 -15.04 -2.96 -2.96
N ASP A 214 -15.64 -3.68 -2.02
CA ASP A 214 -15.66 -3.28 -0.62
C ASP A 214 -14.83 -4.24 0.25
N CYS A 215 -14.29 -3.71 1.34
CA CYS A 215 -13.79 -4.53 2.44
C CYS A 215 -13.94 -3.87 3.80
N ILE A 216 -13.94 -4.70 4.84
CA ILE A 216 -13.59 -4.29 6.19
C ILE A 216 -12.14 -4.72 6.42
N LEU A 217 -11.28 -3.74 6.66
CA LEU A 217 -9.90 -3.95 7.04
C LEU A 217 -9.84 -4.12 8.56
N GLU A 218 -9.41 -5.30 8.99
CA GLU A 218 -9.37 -5.71 10.39
C GLU A 218 -8.00 -5.46 11.02
N GLU A 219 -7.97 -5.48 12.34
CA GLU A 219 -6.74 -5.43 13.13
C GLU A 219 -5.73 -6.53 12.71
N GLY A 220 -4.56 -6.13 12.17
CA GLY A 220 -3.52 -7.05 11.70
C GLY A 220 -3.48 -7.26 10.18
N ASP A 221 -4.40 -6.64 9.45
CA ASP A 221 -4.43 -6.72 8.00
C ASP A 221 -3.55 -5.67 7.33
N LEU A 222 -3.02 -6.04 6.16
CA LEU A 222 -2.55 -5.12 5.14
C LEU A 222 -3.56 -5.05 4.00
N LEU A 223 -3.79 -3.87 3.42
CA LEU A 223 -4.49 -3.70 2.15
C LEU A 223 -3.53 -3.12 1.12
N TYR A 224 -3.34 -3.83 0.01
CA TYR A 224 -2.68 -3.30 -1.17
C TYR A 224 -3.68 -2.52 -2.02
N ILE A 225 -3.37 -1.25 -2.29
CA ILE A 225 -4.11 -0.36 -3.19
C ILE A 225 -3.17 -0.02 -4.36
N PRO A 226 -3.47 -0.44 -5.59
CA PRO A 226 -2.66 -0.12 -6.75
C PRO A 226 -2.74 1.38 -7.12
N PRO A 227 -1.77 1.90 -7.91
CA PRO A 227 -1.75 3.30 -8.31
C PRO A 227 -3.06 3.73 -8.97
N LYS A 228 -3.51 4.94 -8.62
CA LYS A 228 -4.71 5.60 -9.15
C LYS A 228 -6.02 4.86 -8.89
N TRP A 229 -6.03 3.79 -8.10
CA TRP A 229 -7.27 3.23 -7.60
C TRP A 229 -7.93 4.20 -6.65
N TRP A 230 -9.19 4.50 -6.94
CA TRP A 230 -10.00 5.37 -6.13
C TRP A 230 -10.43 4.63 -4.88
N HIS A 231 -10.23 5.24 -3.73
CA HIS A 231 -10.54 4.63 -2.45
C HIS A 231 -11.20 5.64 -1.50
N TYR A 232 -12.30 5.21 -0.90
CA TYR A 232 -12.98 5.88 0.21
C TYR A 232 -12.74 5.06 1.45
N SER A 233 -12.50 5.71 2.59
CA SER A 233 -12.27 5.03 3.86
C SER A 233 -13.07 5.67 4.99
N THR A 234 -13.69 4.85 5.82
CA THR A 234 -14.30 5.31 7.07
C THR A 234 -14.07 4.35 8.24
N SER A 235 -13.89 4.90 9.45
CA SER A 235 -13.89 4.13 10.69
C SER A 235 -15.29 3.86 11.24
N ARG A 236 -16.35 4.24 10.50
CA ARG A 236 -17.76 3.97 10.82
C ARG A 236 -18.13 2.51 10.54
N VAL A 237 -17.52 1.54 11.22
CA VAL A 237 -17.91 0.12 11.14
C VAL A 237 -18.84 -0.22 12.30
N ILE A 238 -19.81 -1.12 12.09
CA ILE A 238 -20.88 -1.42 13.05
C ILE A 238 -20.35 -1.73 14.47
N ALA A 239 -20.86 -0.94 15.42
CA ALA A 239 -20.95 -1.17 16.86
C ALA A 239 -19.64 -1.42 17.64
N GLU A 240 -18.71 -0.47 17.63
CA GLU A 240 -17.75 -0.33 18.74
C GLU A 240 -17.52 1.14 19.09
N LEU A 241 -18.41 1.69 19.92
CA LEU A 241 -18.20 2.98 20.58
C LEU A 241 -16.87 2.93 21.35
N GLY A 242 -16.00 3.93 21.15
CA GLY A 242 -14.80 4.14 21.97
C GLY A 242 -13.49 3.49 21.48
N ARG A 243 -13.40 3.08 20.20
CA ARG A 243 -12.15 2.53 19.66
C ARG A 243 -11.44 3.49 18.72
N MET A 244 -10.14 3.65 18.96
CA MET A 244 -9.19 4.32 18.11
C MET A 244 -8.90 3.46 16.87
N SER A 245 -8.97 4.06 15.69
CA SER A 245 -8.46 3.47 14.46
C SER A 245 -7.05 4.00 14.22
N VAL A 246 -6.08 3.10 14.15
CA VAL A 246 -4.72 3.43 13.76
C VAL A 246 -4.34 2.67 12.52
N SER A 247 -3.96 3.41 11.49
CA SER A 247 -3.38 2.83 10.28
C SER A 247 -2.02 3.44 9.99
N VAL A 248 -1.16 2.65 9.38
CA VAL A 248 0.12 3.09 8.79
C VAL A 248 0.01 2.83 7.29
N SER A 249 0.33 3.81 6.47
CA SER A 249 0.11 3.79 5.02
C SER A 249 1.06 4.72 4.27
N GLU A 250 1.01 4.54 2.96
CA GLU A 250 1.80 5.12 1.90
C GLU A 250 3.19 4.50 1.81
N LEU A 251 3.32 3.48 0.94
CA LEU A 251 4.61 2.94 0.50
C LEU A 251 4.62 2.96 -1.03
N THR A 252 4.97 4.11 -1.58
CA THR A 252 5.11 4.28 -3.03
C THR A 252 6.26 3.44 -3.56
N ILE A 253 5.95 2.48 -4.44
CA ILE A 253 6.93 1.85 -5.31
C ILE A 253 6.90 2.61 -6.63
N LYS A 254 8.00 3.23 -7.04
CA LYS A 254 8.16 3.61 -8.44
C LYS A 254 8.64 2.34 -9.15
N LYS A 255 7.82 1.76 -10.04
CA LYS A 255 8.31 0.74 -10.98
C LYS A 255 9.54 1.32 -11.65
N CYS A 256 10.66 0.59 -11.69
CA CYS A 256 11.83 1.02 -12.46
C CYS A 256 11.33 1.38 -13.87
N SER A 257 11.38 2.67 -14.21
CA SER A 257 11.08 3.11 -15.55
C SER A 257 12.21 2.63 -16.43
N GLU A 258 11.91 1.70 -17.33
CA GLU A 258 12.71 1.46 -18.53
C GLU A 258 13.01 2.82 -19.14
N HIS A 259 14.28 3.21 -19.17
CA HIS A 259 14.72 4.18 -20.15
C HIS A 259 14.64 3.50 -21.51
N GLY A 260 13.43 3.51 -22.09
CA GLY A 260 13.12 2.96 -23.41
C GLY A 260 12.92 1.45 -23.43
N SER A 261 11.87 1.02 -24.15
CA SER A 261 11.58 -0.33 -24.66
C SER A 261 10.53 -1.16 -23.90
N SER A 262 9.26 -0.80 -24.14
CA SER A 262 8.08 -1.67 -24.32
C SER A 262 7.99 -3.01 -23.57
N GLU A 263 6.91 -3.12 -22.76
CA GLU A 263 6.18 -4.35 -22.40
C GLU A 263 7.00 -5.49 -21.79
N LEU A 264 6.86 -5.66 -20.47
CA LEU A 264 7.10 -6.95 -19.80
C LEU A 264 6.25 -8.03 -20.46
N GLN A 265 6.88 -8.89 -21.26
CA GLN A 265 6.20 -9.98 -21.95
C GLN A 265 5.75 -11.10 -20.98
N PRO A 266 4.64 -11.81 -21.27
CA PRO A 266 4.06 -12.85 -20.41
C PRO A 266 4.97 -14.05 -20.07
N GLU A 267 6.07 -14.21 -20.80
CA GLU A 267 7.01 -15.34 -20.71
C GLU A 267 7.68 -15.45 -19.33
N CYS A 268 7.90 -14.32 -18.62
CA CYS A 268 8.62 -14.29 -17.33
C CYS A 268 7.85 -14.98 -16.18
N CYS A 269 6.51 -15.02 -16.26
CA CYS A 269 5.68 -15.70 -15.27
C CYS A 269 5.73 -17.24 -15.41
N HIS A 270 6.09 -17.77 -16.58
CA HIS A 270 6.09 -19.21 -16.80
C HIS A 270 7.30 -19.90 -16.15
N GLU A 271 8.47 -19.26 -16.13
CA GLU A 271 9.69 -19.81 -15.52
C GLU A 271 9.65 -19.81 -13.98
N LEU A 272 9.06 -18.80 -13.35
CA LEU A 272 8.94 -18.73 -11.88
C LEU A 272 8.04 -19.84 -11.31
N SER A 273 7.02 -20.27 -12.07
CA SER A 273 6.08 -21.33 -11.65
C SER A 273 6.73 -22.72 -11.49
N LEU A 274 7.92 -22.95 -12.05
CA LEU A 274 8.56 -24.27 -12.11
C LEU A 274 9.49 -24.58 -10.92
N THR A 275 9.81 -23.61 -10.06
CA THR A 275 10.69 -23.81 -8.89
C THR A 275 9.93 -24.03 -7.57
N ARG A 276 9.05 -25.04 -7.51
CA ARG A 276 8.36 -25.46 -6.27
C ARG A 276 9.24 -26.30 -5.33
N HIS A 277 10.40 -25.84 -4.89
CA HIS A 277 11.12 -26.52 -3.78
C HIS A 277 11.77 -25.51 -2.84
N SER A 278 11.24 -25.43 -1.62
CA SER A 278 11.80 -24.90 -0.37
C SER A 278 13.12 -24.11 -0.46
N VAL A 279 13.07 -22.78 -0.46
CA VAL A 279 14.26 -21.94 -0.22
C VAL A 279 13.92 -20.67 0.56
N SER A 280 14.72 -20.41 1.60
CA SER A 280 14.78 -19.20 2.44
C SER A 280 14.86 -17.89 1.62
N PRO A 281 14.26 -16.77 2.10
CA PRO A 281 14.07 -15.55 1.33
C PRO A 281 15.44 -14.91 1.02
N ALA A 282 15.84 -14.99 -0.25
CA ALA A 282 16.91 -14.19 -0.80
C ALA A 282 16.28 -13.26 -1.82
N ALA A 283 16.63 -11.97 -1.77
CA ALA A 283 16.19 -10.98 -2.73
C ALA A 283 16.39 -11.50 -4.17
N ILE A 284 15.30 -11.53 -4.93
CA ILE A 284 15.27 -11.87 -6.35
C ILE A 284 15.32 -10.54 -7.11
N ALA A 285 16.30 -10.39 -7.98
CA ALA A 285 16.40 -9.27 -8.90
C ALA A 285 16.43 -9.78 -10.34
N VAL A 286 15.85 -8.99 -11.24
CA VAL A 286 15.91 -9.22 -12.69
C VAL A 286 16.88 -8.18 -13.26
N ALA A 287 17.94 -8.64 -13.93
CA ALA A 287 18.91 -7.78 -14.59
C ALA A 287 18.88 -8.04 -16.10
N GLY A 288 18.92 -6.98 -16.91
CA GLY A 288 19.20 -7.01 -18.33
C GLY A 288 20.58 -6.38 -18.58
N GLU A 289 21.35 -6.93 -19.53
CA GLU A 289 22.59 -6.30 -20.00
C GLU A 289 22.27 -5.27 -21.09
N GLU A 290 22.70 -4.01 -20.92
CA GLU A 290 22.92 -3.09 -22.03
C GLU A 290 24.35 -3.29 -22.53
N SER A 291 24.49 -3.73 -23.80
CA SER A 291 25.76 -3.68 -24.50
C SER A 291 25.92 -2.32 -25.17
N ASP A 292 27.00 -1.60 -24.85
CA ASP A 292 27.41 -0.39 -25.58
C ASP A 292 27.64 -0.76 -27.06
N GLY A 293 26.68 -0.39 -27.90
CA GLY A 293 26.75 -0.52 -29.36
C GLY A 293 25.76 -1.53 -29.93
N GLY A 294 24.63 -1.01 -30.43
CA GLY A 294 23.90 -1.62 -31.55
C GLY A 294 23.29 -3.01 -31.31
N GLY A 295 22.25 -3.06 -30.48
CA GLY A 295 21.07 -3.90 -30.66
C GLY A 295 21.23 -5.39 -30.88
N ILE A 296 21.35 -6.15 -29.77
CA ILE A 296 20.58 -7.38 -29.51
C ILE A 296 20.40 -7.47 -27.97
N ALA A 297 19.17 -7.45 -27.47
CA ALA A 297 18.90 -7.68 -26.06
C ALA A 297 19.17 -9.16 -25.73
N GLY A 298 20.08 -9.43 -24.78
CA GLY A 298 20.34 -10.78 -24.26
C GLY A 298 19.18 -11.31 -23.41
N PRO A 299 19.12 -12.63 -23.14
CA PRO A 299 18.07 -13.21 -22.31
C PRO A 299 18.11 -12.66 -20.87
N TRP A 300 16.93 -12.37 -20.31
CA TRP A 300 16.78 -11.92 -18.93
C TRP A 300 17.24 -12.99 -17.94
N ILE A 301 17.99 -12.58 -16.92
CA ILE A 301 18.61 -13.49 -15.96
C ILE A 301 18.03 -13.27 -14.56
N LEU A 302 17.45 -14.33 -14.00
CA LEU A 302 17.02 -14.34 -12.60
C LEU A 302 18.24 -14.48 -11.68
N MET A 303 18.48 -13.50 -10.82
CA MET A 303 19.62 -13.49 -9.91
C MET A 303 19.20 -13.63 -8.45
N ARG A 304 19.95 -14.46 -7.71
CA ARG A 304 19.81 -14.66 -6.27
C ARG A 304 20.98 -14.03 -5.53
N ARG A 305 20.69 -13.22 -4.52
CA ARG A 305 21.71 -12.65 -3.62
C ARG A 305 22.19 -13.70 -2.60
N ARG A 306 23.51 -13.93 -2.52
CA ARG A 306 24.20 -14.69 -1.46
C ARG A 306 25.12 -13.77 -0.66
N ARG A 307 25.62 -14.23 0.49
CA ARG A 307 26.53 -13.46 1.39
C ARG A 307 27.77 -12.87 0.72
N LEU A 308 28.19 -13.38 -0.44
CA LEU A 308 29.42 -12.97 -1.13
C LEU A 308 29.19 -12.47 -2.57
N GLY A 309 27.93 -12.24 -3.00
CA GLY A 309 27.63 -11.73 -4.34
C GLY A 309 26.31 -12.25 -4.94
N TRP A 310 26.04 -11.85 -6.18
CA TRP A 310 24.89 -12.31 -6.96
C TRP A 310 25.24 -13.61 -7.71
N THR A 311 24.28 -14.53 -7.76
CA THR A 311 24.43 -15.79 -8.51
C THR A 311 23.25 -15.98 -9.45
N THR A 312 23.57 -16.29 -10.70
CA THR A 312 22.66 -16.70 -11.78
C THR A 312 21.89 -17.94 -11.37
N ILE A 313 20.56 -17.93 -11.48
CA ILE A 313 19.74 -19.13 -11.33
C ILE A 313 19.72 -19.81 -12.70
N GLN A 314 20.55 -20.85 -12.90
CA GLN A 314 20.46 -21.67 -14.12
C GLN A 314 19.35 -22.71 -14.01
N PRO A 315 18.58 -22.97 -15.10
CA PRO A 315 17.58 -24.02 -15.12
C PRO A 315 18.24 -25.42 -15.00
N PRO A 316 17.52 -26.43 -14.47
CA PRO A 316 18.02 -27.79 -14.42
C PRO A 316 18.23 -28.34 -15.85
N ARG A 317 19.38 -28.98 -16.10
CA ARG A 317 19.74 -29.55 -17.41
C ARG A 317 18.75 -30.63 -17.85
N GLY A 318 17.78 -30.26 -18.69
CA GLY A 318 17.04 -31.16 -19.58
C GLY A 318 17.82 -31.41 -20.87
N LYS A 319 17.66 -32.60 -21.45
CA LYS A 319 18.51 -33.23 -22.47
C LYS A 319 18.83 -32.38 -23.72
N GLN A 320 20.08 -32.53 -24.17
CA GLN A 320 20.64 -32.11 -25.46
C GLN A 320 19.77 -32.52 -26.66
N GLU A 321 19.60 -31.60 -27.61
CA GLU A 321 19.88 -31.86 -29.03
C GLU A 321 20.63 -30.65 -29.61
N SER A 322 21.77 -30.92 -30.26
CA SER A 322 22.51 -29.97 -31.08
C SER A 322 22.05 -30.07 -32.54
N PRO A 323 22.24 -29.04 -33.38
CA PRO A 323 23.51 -28.96 -34.08
C PRO A 323 24.07 -27.53 -34.31
N GLN A 324 25.41 -27.47 -34.27
CA GLN A 324 26.30 -26.52 -34.97
C GLN A 324 26.32 -25.05 -34.54
N GLY A 325 27.46 -24.62 -33.97
CA GLY A 325 27.93 -23.23 -34.09
C GLY A 325 28.70 -22.69 -32.90
N ILE A 326 30.04 -22.86 -32.92
CA ILE A 326 31.07 -22.06 -32.23
C ILE A 326 31.00 -22.03 -30.69
N ALA A 327 31.81 -22.89 -30.07
CA ALA A 327 32.24 -22.71 -28.68
C ALA A 327 33.17 -21.51 -28.58
N THR A 328 32.82 -20.53 -27.75
CA THR A 328 33.77 -19.54 -27.24
C THR A 328 33.81 -19.69 -25.72
N GLU A 329 34.89 -20.27 -25.20
CA GLU A 329 35.23 -20.19 -23.78
C GLU A 329 35.50 -18.73 -23.43
N MET A 330 34.61 -18.09 -22.65
CA MET A 330 34.94 -16.84 -21.96
C MET A 330 35.42 -17.15 -20.54
N SER A 331 36.75 -17.16 -20.40
CA SER A 331 37.45 -17.03 -19.13
C SER A 331 37.17 -15.65 -18.53
N ILE A 332 36.40 -15.57 -17.44
CA ILE A 332 36.31 -14.35 -16.63
C ILE A 332 37.55 -14.31 -15.71
N ASN A 333 38.63 -13.72 -16.22
CA ASN A 333 39.71 -13.19 -15.39
C ASN A 333 39.37 -11.72 -15.07
N GLY A 334 38.58 -11.50 -14.02
CA GLY A 334 38.33 -10.17 -13.45
C GLY A 334 39.06 -10.02 -12.11
N ARG A 335 40.17 -9.28 -12.09
CA ARG A 335 40.91 -8.93 -10.88
C ARG A 335 40.03 -8.13 -9.91
N LEU A 336 40.02 -8.57 -8.65
CA LEU A 336 39.71 -7.72 -7.51
C LEU A 336 40.71 -6.55 -7.47
N VAL A 337 40.20 -5.31 -7.58
CA VAL A 337 40.88 -4.14 -7.05
C VAL A 337 40.05 -3.68 -5.86
N ALA A 338 40.55 -3.99 -4.67
CA ALA A 338 40.14 -3.36 -3.44
C ALA A 338 40.93 -2.04 -3.33
N GLU A 339 40.23 -0.91 -3.26
CA GLU A 339 40.79 0.31 -2.69
C GLU A 339 40.00 0.72 -1.45
N ARG A 340 40.75 1.31 -0.52
CA ARG A 340 40.54 1.41 0.92
C ARG A 340 39.47 2.40 1.36
#